data_AF-A0AAV0P3Z8-F1
#
_entry.id   AF-A0AAV0P3Z8-F1
#
_cell.length_a   1.000
_cell.length_b   1.000
_cell.length_c   1.000
_cell.angle_alpha   90.00
_cell.angle_beta   90.00
_cell.angle_gamma   90.00
#
_symmetry.space_group_name_H-M   'P 1'
#
loop_
_entity.id
_entity.type
_entity.pdbx_description
1 polymer ?
#
loop_
_entity_poly.entity_id
_entity_poly.type
_entity_poly.pdbx_seq_one_letter_code
_entity_poly.pdbx_strand_id
1 'polypeptide(L)'
;MKARCKYCRKPLGGETSNGTSNLRNHIKTCIQKRIHDGSQKILGPNYQPGGNPQLSAAQYNNEVSRKEFCSMILVHEYPLSLVDHVGFKRFCCSLQPQFAVPSRNTVKKDILGLYGVERSKYQNMIDGNLGRISVTADLWTATNQKMGYMAVTGHFIDNSWKLRNIMLRFMYVPAPHTSQRLADRLFDSLLDWNIAGKLSSITLDNCTTNDSMIFHMRNNLVSSDLLLDGKLIHMRCSAHILNLIVRDGLDAIKDAIHLIRESVVY
;
A
#
# COMPACT_ATOMS: atom_id res chain seq x y z
N MET A 1 40.62 -14.64 -55.60
CA MET A 1 40.90 -14.12 -54.24
C MET A 1 39.61 -14.11 -53.41
N LYS A 2 39.60 -14.62 -52.17
CA LYS A 2 38.41 -14.63 -51.30
C LYS A 2 38.52 -13.57 -50.21
N ALA A 3 37.55 -12.66 -50.14
CA ALA A 3 37.43 -11.71 -49.04
C ALA A 3 36.83 -12.44 -47.82
N ARG A 4 37.25 -12.10 -46.59
CA ARG A 4 36.64 -12.65 -45.36
C ARG A 4 35.94 -11.54 -44.59
N CYS A 5 34.70 -11.80 -44.17
CA CYS A 5 33.98 -10.89 -43.29
C CYS A 5 34.70 -10.81 -41.92
N LYS A 6 34.94 -9.59 -41.42
CA LYS A 6 35.59 -9.35 -40.12
C LYS A 6 34.78 -9.90 -38.94
N TYR A 7 33.45 -9.99 -39.06
CA TYR A 7 32.55 -10.38 -37.97
C TYR A 7 32.24 -11.89 -37.98
N CYS A 8 31.67 -12.41 -39.08
CA CYS A 8 31.25 -13.82 -39.15
C CYS A 8 32.29 -14.76 -39.76
N ARG A 9 33.47 -14.24 -40.14
CA ARG A 9 34.58 -14.99 -40.79
C ARG A 9 34.21 -15.72 -42.10
N LYS A 10 32.98 -15.56 -42.61
CA LYS A 10 32.51 -16.22 -43.83
C LYS A 10 33.34 -15.78 -45.05
N PRO A 11 33.82 -16.73 -45.88
CA PRO A 11 34.51 -16.41 -47.12
C PRO A 11 33.51 -15.91 -48.17
N LEU A 12 33.83 -14.79 -48.80
CA LEU A 12 33.07 -14.11 -49.84
C LEU A 12 33.94 -13.97 -51.10
N GLY A 13 33.32 -13.90 -52.27
CA GLY A 13 34.03 -13.62 -53.52
C GLY A 13 34.66 -12.23 -53.47
N GLY A 14 35.98 -12.15 -53.64
CA GLY A 14 36.76 -10.89 -53.61
C GLY A 14 37.54 -10.64 -54.90
N GLU A 15 37.15 -11.30 -56.00
CA GLU A 15 37.74 -11.08 -57.32
C GLU A 15 37.10 -9.88 -57.99
N THR A 16 37.87 -9.20 -58.85
CA THR A 16 37.43 -8.01 -59.59
C THR A 16 36.19 -8.26 -60.46
N SER A 17 35.99 -9.51 -60.90
CA SER A 17 34.80 -9.97 -61.63
C SER A 17 33.51 -10.04 -60.82
N ASN A 18 33.59 -10.14 -59.49
CA ASN A 18 32.43 -10.36 -58.61
C ASN A 18 31.74 -9.07 -58.14
N GLY A 19 32.32 -7.90 -58.44
CA GLY A 19 31.85 -6.60 -57.97
C GLY A 19 31.80 -6.47 -56.42
N THR A 20 31.29 -5.35 -55.93
CA THR A 20 31.19 -5.08 -54.47
C THR A 20 29.81 -5.37 -53.88
N SER A 21 28.80 -5.64 -54.72
CA SER A 21 27.40 -5.84 -54.32
C SER A 21 27.20 -7.01 -53.34
N ASN A 22 27.90 -8.13 -53.58
CA ASN A 22 27.95 -9.29 -52.67
C ASN A 22 28.39 -8.87 -51.26
N LEU A 23 29.54 -8.21 -51.17
CA LEU A 23 30.14 -7.79 -49.90
C LEU A 23 29.21 -6.80 -49.16
N ARG A 24 28.59 -5.88 -49.90
CA ARG A 24 27.66 -4.88 -49.36
C ARG A 24 26.37 -5.51 -48.83
N ASN A 25 25.81 -6.48 -49.58
CA ASN A 25 24.61 -7.22 -49.16
C ASN A 25 24.90 -8.08 -47.94
N HIS A 26 26.05 -8.73 -47.89
CA HIS A 26 26.47 -9.52 -46.73
C HIS A 26 26.62 -8.64 -45.47
N ILE A 27 27.25 -7.47 -45.56
CA ILE A 27 27.41 -6.57 -44.40
C ILE A 27 26.05 -6.10 -43.84
N LYS A 28 25.02 -5.94 -44.68
CA LYS A 28 23.66 -5.56 -44.23
C LYS A 28 22.93 -6.68 -43.49
N THR A 29 23.22 -7.94 -43.81
CA THR A 29 22.53 -9.13 -43.27
C THR A 29 23.38 -9.95 -42.30
N CYS A 30 24.64 -9.59 -42.09
CA CYS A 30 25.55 -10.30 -41.19
C CYS A 30 25.05 -10.23 -39.73
N ILE A 31 24.58 -11.36 -39.23
CA ILE A 31 24.05 -11.51 -37.85
C ILE A 31 25.13 -11.16 -36.82
N GLN A 32 26.36 -11.63 -37.02
CA GLN A 32 27.49 -11.36 -36.11
C GLN A 32 27.87 -9.88 -36.05
N LYS A 33 27.66 -9.14 -37.15
CA LYS A 33 27.80 -7.67 -37.14
C LYS A 33 26.67 -7.01 -36.34
N ARG A 34 25.42 -7.46 -36.51
CA ARG A 34 24.27 -6.91 -35.77
C ARG A 34 24.34 -7.15 -34.26
N ILE A 35 24.88 -8.31 -33.85
CA ILE A 35 25.18 -8.64 -32.45
C ILE A 35 26.28 -7.71 -31.93
N HIS A 36 27.38 -7.55 -32.68
CA HIS A 36 28.49 -6.67 -32.30
C HIS A 36 28.08 -5.19 -32.24
N ASP A 37 27.20 -4.73 -33.12
CA ASP A 37 26.69 -3.35 -33.15
C ASP A 37 25.60 -3.08 -32.09
N GLY A 38 25.27 -4.04 -31.22
CA GLY A 38 24.27 -3.86 -30.15
C GLY A 38 22.83 -3.62 -30.64
N SER A 39 22.56 -3.88 -31.92
CA SER A 39 21.29 -3.55 -32.58
C SER A 39 20.15 -4.55 -32.29
N GLN A 40 20.42 -5.61 -31.53
CA GLN A 40 19.42 -6.60 -31.16
C GLN A 40 18.62 -6.12 -29.95
N LYS A 41 17.40 -5.63 -30.20
CA LYS A 41 16.44 -5.34 -29.13
C LYS A 41 15.91 -6.67 -28.59
N ILE A 42 16.03 -6.89 -27.29
CA ILE A 42 15.36 -8.00 -26.61
C ILE A 42 13.86 -7.78 -26.80
N LEU A 43 13.14 -8.75 -27.37
CA LEU A 43 11.69 -8.71 -27.44
C LEU A 43 11.14 -9.24 -26.13
N GLY A 44 10.27 -8.48 -25.49
CA GLY A 44 9.56 -8.89 -24.30
C GLY A 44 8.05 -8.77 -24.50
N PRO A 45 7.26 -9.55 -23.74
CA PRO A 45 5.83 -9.37 -23.73
C PRO A 45 5.51 -7.98 -23.16
N ASN A 46 4.78 -7.19 -23.94
CA ASN A 46 4.23 -5.92 -23.48
C ASN A 46 2.79 -6.16 -23.04
N TYR A 47 2.54 -6.02 -21.74
CA TYR A 47 1.20 -6.19 -21.17
C TYR A 47 0.49 -4.84 -21.15
N GLN A 48 -0.50 -4.67 -22.01
CA GLN A 48 -1.49 -3.60 -21.88
C GLN A 48 -2.69 -4.11 -21.08
N PRO A 49 -3.24 -3.33 -20.12
CA PRO A 49 -4.43 -3.73 -19.38
C PRO A 49 -5.60 -3.98 -20.34
N GLY A 50 -6.11 -5.21 -20.40
CA GLY A 50 -7.26 -5.60 -21.21
C GLY A 50 -6.97 -6.01 -22.67
N GLY A 51 -5.70 -6.14 -23.08
CA GLY A 51 -5.30 -6.56 -24.44
C GLY A 51 -4.51 -7.87 -24.48
N ASN A 52 -4.47 -8.50 -25.67
CA ASN A 52 -3.57 -9.65 -25.91
C ASN A 52 -2.11 -9.20 -25.85
N PRO A 53 -1.19 -10.00 -25.27
CA PRO A 53 0.21 -9.64 -25.16
C PRO A 53 0.85 -9.47 -26.55
N GLN A 54 1.35 -8.27 -26.84
CA GLN A 54 2.13 -7.98 -28.04
C GLN A 54 3.62 -8.03 -27.72
N LEU A 55 4.41 -8.59 -28.63
CA LEU A 55 5.87 -8.56 -28.55
C LEU A 55 6.36 -7.18 -29.00
N SER A 56 6.95 -6.42 -28.09
CA SER A 56 7.67 -5.20 -28.41
C SER A 56 9.10 -5.26 -27.90
N ALA A 57 9.93 -4.31 -28.33
CA ALA A 57 11.25 -4.15 -27.73
C ALA A 57 11.09 -3.94 -26.22
N ALA A 58 11.63 -4.87 -25.42
CA ALA A 58 11.72 -4.75 -23.98
C ALA A 58 12.71 -3.65 -23.66
N GLN A 59 12.19 -2.47 -23.30
CA GLN A 59 12.99 -1.39 -22.78
C GLN A 59 12.84 -1.38 -21.25
N TYR A 60 13.96 -1.47 -20.56
CA TYR A 60 13.98 -1.32 -19.11
C TYR A 60 13.46 0.06 -18.72
N ASN A 61 12.48 0.10 -17.82
CA ASN A 61 11.96 1.31 -17.23
C ASN A 61 12.19 1.27 -15.71
N ASN A 62 13.04 2.18 -15.23
CA ASN A 62 13.40 2.29 -13.83
C ASN A 62 12.22 2.70 -12.94
N GLU A 63 11.31 3.54 -13.44
CA GLU A 63 10.16 4.02 -12.66
C GLU A 63 9.17 2.90 -12.41
N VAL A 64 8.88 2.07 -13.43
CA VAL A 64 8.03 0.89 -13.30
C VAL A 64 8.64 -0.09 -12.29
N SER A 65 9.93 -0.38 -12.43
CA SER A 65 10.62 -1.32 -11.53
C SER A 65 10.64 -0.81 -10.08
N ARG A 66 10.84 0.51 -9.87
CA ARG A 66 10.77 1.13 -8.53
C ARG A 66 9.37 1.07 -7.94
N LYS A 67 8.34 1.29 -8.75
CA LYS A 67 6.95 1.19 -8.32
C LYS A 67 6.62 -0.22 -7.88
N GLU A 68 6.94 -1.23 -8.70
CA GLU A 68 6.72 -2.64 -8.37
C GLU A 68 7.53 -3.07 -7.14
N PHE A 69 8.76 -2.58 -7.00
CA PHE A 69 9.57 -2.81 -5.80
C PHE A 69 8.91 -2.26 -4.53
N CYS A 70 8.37 -1.03 -4.59
CA CYS A 70 7.63 -0.47 -3.45
C CYS A 70 6.33 -1.25 -3.18
N SER A 71 5.59 -1.65 -4.22
CA SER A 71 4.41 -2.51 -4.08
C SER A 71 4.74 -3.83 -3.38
N MET A 72 5.85 -4.47 -3.77
CA MET A 72 6.33 -5.71 -3.13
C MET A 72 6.61 -5.51 -1.64
N ILE A 73 7.28 -4.42 -1.27
CA ILE A 73 7.54 -4.08 0.13
C ILE A 73 6.24 -3.93 0.90
N LEU A 74 5.24 -3.26 0.33
CA LEU A 74 3.95 -3.01 0.98
C LEU A 74 3.11 -4.29 1.11
N VAL A 75 2.98 -5.08 0.04
CA VAL A 75 2.16 -6.29 0.01
C VAL A 75 2.70 -7.37 0.94
N HIS A 76 4.02 -7.46 1.09
CA HIS A 76 4.67 -8.48 1.91
C HIS A 76 5.22 -7.94 3.23
N GLU A 77 4.93 -6.67 3.55
CA GLU A 77 5.35 -6.01 4.78
C GLU A 77 6.86 -6.12 5.05
N TYR A 78 7.67 -6.09 3.99
CA TYR A 78 9.11 -6.23 4.13
C TYR A 78 9.70 -5.03 4.86
N PRO A 79 10.71 -5.25 5.72
CA PRO A 79 11.40 -4.15 6.38
C PRO A 79 12.12 -3.29 5.33
N LEU A 80 12.06 -1.96 5.48
CA LEU A 80 12.75 -1.04 4.57
C LEU A 80 14.27 -1.27 4.53
N SER A 81 14.84 -1.89 5.57
CA SER A 81 16.26 -2.28 5.62
C SER A 81 16.64 -3.35 4.59
N LEU A 82 15.68 -4.03 3.95
CA LEU A 82 15.92 -4.99 2.88
C LEU A 82 16.85 -4.43 1.79
N VAL A 83 16.71 -3.14 1.46
CA VAL A 83 17.53 -2.47 0.46
C VAL A 83 19.02 -2.40 0.81
N ASP A 84 19.39 -2.54 2.08
CA ASP A 84 20.78 -2.49 2.52
C ASP A 84 21.47 -3.86 2.46
N HIS A 85 20.70 -4.94 2.36
CA HIS A 85 21.23 -6.29 2.41
C HIS A 85 22.08 -6.57 1.15
N VAL A 86 23.36 -6.91 1.36
CA VAL A 86 24.32 -7.17 0.28
C VAL A 86 23.84 -8.31 -0.63
N GLY A 87 23.26 -9.36 -0.06
CA GLY A 87 22.69 -10.48 -0.83
C GLY A 87 21.55 -10.05 -1.74
N PHE A 88 20.65 -9.19 -1.25
CA PHE A 88 19.54 -8.65 -2.03
C PHE A 88 20.03 -7.77 -3.18
N LYS A 89 21.01 -6.88 -2.92
CA LYS A 89 21.62 -6.06 -3.98
C LYS A 89 22.25 -6.92 -5.08
N ARG A 90 23.00 -7.98 -4.71
CA ARG A 90 23.59 -8.92 -5.67
C ARG A 90 22.54 -9.64 -6.50
N PHE A 91 21.46 -10.08 -5.87
CA PHE A 91 20.32 -10.69 -6.55
C PHE A 91 19.69 -9.75 -7.59
N CYS A 92 19.38 -8.51 -7.20
CA CYS A 92 18.82 -7.51 -8.12
C CYS A 92 19.77 -7.21 -9.30
N CYS A 93 21.07 -7.01 -9.04
CA CYS A 93 22.05 -6.78 -10.09
C CYS A 93 22.18 -7.97 -11.05
N SER A 94 22.02 -9.20 -10.57
CA SER A 94 22.02 -10.40 -11.42
C SER A 94 20.79 -10.50 -12.30
N LEU A 95 19.64 -9.97 -11.87
CA LEU A 95 18.40 -9.96 -12.65
C LEU A 95 18.37 -8.83 -13.67
N GLN A 96 18.72 -7.62 -13.24
CA GLN A 96 18.72 -6.42 -14.07
C GLN A 96 19.85 -5.48 -13.62
N PRO A 97 21.00 -5.48 -14.31
CA PRO A 97 22.16 -4.65 -13.95
C PRO A 97 21.89 -3.14 -13.98
N GLN A 98 20.89 -2.68 -14.74
CA GLN A 98 20.52 -1.26 -14.80
C GLN A 98 19.62 -0.81 -13.63
N PHE A 99 19.12 -1.75 -12.81
CA PHE A 99 18.33 -1.41 -11.62
C PHE A 99 19.26 -1.18 -10.43
N ALA A 100 19.53 0.09 -10.17
CA ALA A 100 20.19 0.49 -8.93
C ALA A 100 19.18 0.42 -7.78
N VAL A 101 19.42 -0.49 -6.83
CA VAL A 101 18.56 -0.63 -5.64
C VAL A 101 18.51 0.72 -4.89
N PRO A 102 17.31 1.30 -4.70
CA PRO A 102 17.16 2.61 -4.08
C PRO A 102 17.53 2.60 -2.60
N SER A 103 17.91 3.77 -2.07
CA SER A 103 18.16 3.93 -0.63
C SER A 103 16.87 3.80 0.19
N ARG A 104 17.00 3.52 1.49
CA ARG A 104 15.86 3.54 2.44
C ARG A 104 15.02 4.82 2.35
N ASN A 105 15.68 5.98 2.28
CA ASN A 105 15.01 7.28 2.19
C ASN A 105 14.26 7.44 0.87
N THR A 106 14.83 6.94 -0.23
CA THR A 106 14.21 6.94 -1.54
C THR A 106 12.97 6.05 -1.56
N VAL A 107 13.06 4.82 -1.04
CA VAL A 107 11.90 3.91 -0.92
C VAL A 107 10.81 4.52 -0.07
N LYS A 108 11.16 5.10 1.08
CA LYS A 108 10.19 5.79 1.95
C LYS A 108 9.46 6.91 1.19
N LYS A 109 10.20 7.74 0.45
CA LYS A 109 9.63 8.82 -0.36
C LYS A 109 8.68 8.26 -1.44
N ASP A 110 9.09 7.19 -2.13
CA ASP A 110 8.29 6.57 -3.18
C ASP A 110 7.00 5.97 -2.62
N ILE A 111 7.07 5.26 -1.50
CA ILE A 111 5.89 4.72 -0.78
C ILE A 111 4.93 5.85 -0.39
N LEU A 112 5.43 6.96 0.14
CA LEU A 112 4.59 8.11 0.48
C LEU A 112 3.98 8.76 -0.78
N GLY A 113 4.69 8.76 -1.90
CA GLY A 113 4.15 9.18 -3.19
C GLY A 113 3.00 8.28 -3.68
N LEU A 114 3.18 6.95 -3.58
CA LEU A 114 2.13 5.98 -3.89
C LEU A 114 0.91 6.16 -2.99
N TYR A 115 1.13 6.34 -1.68
CA TYR A 115 0.06 6.66 -0.74
C TYR A 115 -0.68 7.93 -1.14
N GLY A 116 0.01 9.01 -1.53
CA GLY A 116 -0.63 10.24 -1.98
C GLY A 116 -1.54 10.04 -3.19
N VAL A 117 -1.07 9.28 -4.19
CA VAL A 117 -1.86 8.93 -5.38
C VAL A 117 -3.09 8.11 -5.02
N GLU A 118 -2.94 7.06 -4.21
CA GLU A 118 -4.07 6.22 -3.79
C GLU A 118 -5.05 6.98 -2.90
N ARG A 119 -4.56 7.78 -1.94
CA ARG A 119 -5.38 8.64 -1.09
C ARG A 119 -6.27 9.56 -1.93
N SER A 120 -5.71 10.24 -2.94
CA SER A 120 -6.50 11.12 -3.81
C SER A 120 -7.59 10.37 -4.58
N LYS A 121 -7.36 9.13 -5.00
CA LYS A 121 -8.41 8.30 -5.64
C LYS A 121 -9.55 8.01 -4.67
N TYR A 122 -9.25 7.60 -3.44
CA TYR A 122 -10.27 7.32 -2.43
C TYR A 122 -10.99 8.60 -1.98
N GLN A 123 -10.29 9.73 -1.88
CA GLN A 123 -10.88 11.03 -1.61
C GLN A 123 -11.91 11.40 -2.67
N ASN A 124 -11.55 11.34 -3.95
CA ASN A 124 -12.49 11.59 -5.06
C ASN A 124 -13.69 10.64 -5.03
N MET A 125 -13.47 9.37 -4.68
CA MET A 125 -14.54 8.38 -4.55
C MET A 125 -15.51 8.72 -3.40
N ILE A 126 -14.99 9.17 -2.26
CA ILE A 126 -15.78 9.62 -1.11
C ILE A 126 -16.54 10.91 -1.43
N ASP A 127 -15.90 11.87 -2.07
CA ASP A 127 -16.51 13.16 -2.43
C ASP A 127 -17.68 12.95 -3.39
N GLY A 128 -17.51 12.07 -4.39
CA GLY A 128 -18.56 11.67 -5.33
C GLY A 128 -19.59 10.67 -4.79
N ASN A 129 -19.40 10.14 -3.58
CA ASN A 129 -20.38 9.27 -2.95
C ASN A 129 -21.46 10.10 -2.24
N LEU A 130 -22.73 9.87 -2.57
CA LEU A 130 -23.87 10.50 -1.90
C LEU A 130 -24.22 9.80 -0.57
N GLY A 131 -23.75 8.56 -0.39
CA GLY A 131 -23.97 7.78 0.81
C GLY A 131 -23.26 8.37 2.05
N ARG A 132 -23.81 8.06 3.22
CA ARG A 132 -23.19 8.37 4.50
C ARG A 132 -22.06 7.39 4.83
N ILE A 133 -21.17 7.83 5.71
CA ILE A 133 -19.97 7.09 6.10
C ILE A 133 -20.04 6.80 7.60
N SER A 134 -19.94 5.52 7.95
CA SER A 134 -19.77 5.09 9.33
C SER A 134 -18.29 5.03 9.66
N VAL A 135 -17.90 5.44 10.85
CA VAL A 135 -16.51 5.44 11.29
C VAL A 135 -16.36 4.46 12.45
N THR A 136 -15.29 3.69 12.46
CA THR A 136 -14.82 2.99 13.66
C THR A 136 -13.52 3.65 14.11
N ALA A 137 -13.36 3.81 15.42
CA ALA A 137 -12.10 4.26 15.99
C ALA A 137 -11.69 3.30 17.11
N ASP A 138 -10.43 2.87 17.07
CA ASP A 138 -9.81 2.05 18.09
C ASP A 138 -8.68 2.81 18.74
N LEU A 139 -8.64 2.80 20.07
CA LEU A 139 -7.65 3.50 20.88
C LEU A 139 -6.98 2.50 21.80
N TRP A 140 -5.65 2.43 21.72
CA TRP A 140 -4.88 1.57 22.60
C TRP A 140 -3.58 2.23 23.02
N THR A 141 -3.08 1.82 24.18
CA THR A 141 -1.76 2.20 24.67
C THR A 141 -0.81 1.03 24.50
N ALA A 142 0.23 1.19 23.69
CA ALA A 142 1.26 0.18 23.54
C ALA A 142 2.04 0.03 24.85
N THR A 143 1.98 -1.16 25.44
CA THR A 143 2.58 -1.50 26.75
C THR A 143 4.08 -1.25 26.81
N ASN A 144 4.80 -1.54 25.72
CA ASN A 144 6.26 -1.46 25.69
C ASN A 144 6.80 -0.03 25.71
N GLN A 145 6.02 0.96 25.27
CA GLN A 145 6.48 2.35 25.11
C GLN A 145 5.58 3.38 25.80
N LYS A 146 4.46 2.95 26.42
CA LYS A 146 3.40 3.84 26.96
C LYS A 146 2.93 4.89 25.94
N MET A 147 2.94 4.51 24.67
CA MET A 147 2.53 5.36 23.55
C MET A 147 1.09 5.03 23.21
N GLY A 148 0.19 6.03 23.22
CA GLY A 148 -1.17 5.83 22.78
C GLY A 148 -1.30 6.02 21.27
N TYR A 149 -2.10 5.17 20.65
CA TYR A 149 -2.40 5.21 19.23
C TYR A 149 -3.91 5.26 19.03
N MET A 150 -4.31 5.84 17.90
CA MET A 150 -5.68 5.80 17.42
C MET A 150 -5.68 5.36 15.96
N ALA A 151 -6.46 4.34 15.64
CA ALA A 151 -6.76 3.94 14.28
C ALA A 151 -8.21 4.33 13.97
N VAL A 152 -8.41 5.05 12.86
CA VAL A 152 -9.70 5.53 12.39
C VAL A 152 -9.97 4.89 11.03
N THR A 153 -11.06 4.14 10.95
CA THR A 153 -11.49 3.45 9.71
C THR A 153 -12.85 3.96 9.27
N GLY A 154 -12.97 4.33 8.01
CA GLY A 154 -14.22 4.71 7.36
C GLY A 154 -14.84 3.52 6.65
N HIS A 155 -16.16 3.39 6.78
CA HIS A 155 -16.97 2.31 6.25
C HIS A 155 -18.12 2.90 5.45
N PHE A 156 -18.24 2.55 4.18
CA PHE A 156 -19.33 3.03 3.33
C PHE A 156 -19.60 2.08 2.18
N ILE A 157 -20.79 2.19 1.61
CA ILE A 157 -21.15 1.49 0.37
C ILE A 157 -20.90 2.47 -0.78
N ASP A 158 -20.13 2.05 -1.78
CA ASP A 158 -19.83 2.87 -2.96
C ASP A 158 -20.98 2.85 -3.99
N ASN A 159 -20.87 3.69 -5.02
CA ASN A 159 -21.86 3.76 -6.12
C ASN A 159 -21.98 2.44 -6.92
N SER A 160 -21.05 1.49 -6.75
CA SER A 160 -21.12 0.14 -7.33
C SER A 160 -21.74 -0.89 -6.37
N TRP A 161 -22.34 -0.41 -5.28
CA TRP A 161 -22.96 -1.22 -4.23
C TRP A 161 -21.99 -2.17 -3.52
N LYS A 162 -20.71 -1.78 -3.44
CA LYS A 162 -19.68 -2.54 -2.73
C LYS A 162 -19.35 -1.87 -1.40
N LEU A 163 -19.31 -2.68 -0.33
CA LEU A 163 -18.80 -2.24 0.95
C LEU A 163 -17.31 -1.93 0.84
N ARG A 164 -16.92 -0.74 1.26
CA ARG A 164 -15.54 -0.25 1.33
C ARG A 164 -15.19 0.03 2.78
N ASN A 165 -14.04 -0.49 3.20
CA ASN A 165 -13.42 -0.20 4.48
C ASN A 165 -12.07 0.41 4.18
N ILE A 166 -11.85 1.65 4.59
CA ILE A 166 -10.61 2.38 4.36
C ILE A 166 -10.05 2.89 5.66
N MET A 167 -8.76 2.71 5.88
CA MET A 167 -8.07 3.33 7.01
C MET A 167 -7.88 4.82 6.69
N LEU A 168 -8.65 5.66 7.38
CA LEU A 168 -8.62 7.11 7.22
C LEU A 168 -7.39 7.70 7.90
N ARG A 169 -7.07 7.19 9.10
CA ARG A 169 -5.91 7.63 9.84
C ARG A 169 -5.40 6.55 10.78
N PHE A 170 -4.08 6.48 10.88
CA PHE A 170 -3.40 5.83 11.99
C PHE A 170 -2.48 6.89 12.61
N MET A 171 -2.74 7.28 13.85
CA MET A 171 -1.98 8.34 14.51
C MET A 171 -1.47 7.94 15.88
N TYR A 172 -0.29 8.45 16.20
CA TYR A 172 0.19 8.55 17.57
C TYR A 172 -0.53 9.69 18.28
N VAL A 173 -1.04 9.42 19.47
CA VAL A 173 -1.68 10.40 20.34
C VAL A 173 -0.83 10.51 21.61
N PRO A 174 -0.09 11.61 21.82
CA PRO A 174 0.69 11.79 23.03
C PRO A 174 -0.21 12.02 24.25
N ALA A 175 0.23 11.50 25.40
CA ALA A 175 -0.41 11.81 26.68
C ALA A 175 -0.39 13.33 26.98
N PRO A 176 -1.36 13.86 27.74
CA PRO A 176 -2.52 13.16 28.32
C PRO A 176 -3.63 12.83 27.30
N HIS A 177 -4.25 11.66 27.49
CA HIS A 177 -5.40 11.16 26.73
C HIS A 177 -6.73 11.71 27.28
N THR A 178 -6.89 13.04 27.30
CA THR A 178 -8.17 13.63 27.70
C THR A 178 -9.23 13.39 26.63
N SER A 179 -10.49 13.26 27.04
CA SER A 179 -11.63 13.08 26.12
C SER A 179 -11.69 14.16 25.03
N GLN A 180 -11.41 15.42 25.39
CA GLN A 180 -11.35 16.54 24.44
C GLN A 180 -10.25 16.32 23.38
N ARG A 181 -9.02 15.96 23.79
CA ARG A 181 -7.93 15.76 22.82
C ARG A 181 -8.20 14.59 21.88
N LEU A 182 -8.79 13.52 22.39
CA LEU A 182 -9.18 12.39 21.57
C LEU A 182 -10.27 12.79 20.57
N ALA A 183 -11.25 13.59 21.01
CA ALA A 183 -12.30 14.13 20.16
C ALA A 183 -11.71 15.02 19.06
N ASP A 184 -10.82 15.96 19.42
CA ASP A 184 -10.18 16.87 18.45
C ASP A 184 -9.41 16.06 17.39
N ARG A 185 -8.63 15.05 17.80
CA ARG A 185 -7.87 14.20 16.86
C ARG A 185 -8.76 13.36 15.95
N LEU A 186 -9.86 12.85 16.47
CA LEU A 186 -10.84 12.13 15.66
C LEU A 186 -11.53 13.09 14.68
N PHE A 187 -11.93 14.28 15.14
CA PHE A 187 -12.58 15.29 14.32
C PHE A 187 -11.67 15.82 13.20
N ASP A 188 -10.40 16.12 13.51
CA ASP A 188 -9.37 16.46 12.51
C ASP A 188 -9.32 15.40 11.41
N SER A 189 -9.44 14.12 11.77
CA SER A 189 -9.44 13.02 10.80
C SER A 189 -10.67 13.04 9.90
N LEU A 190 -11.84 13.45 10.42
CA LEU A 190 -13.05 13.60 9.62
C LEU A 190 -12.96 14.79 8.66
N LEU A 191 -12.36 15.90 9.10
CA LEU A 191 -12.13 17.08 8.28
C LEU A 191 -11.12 16.82 7.16
N ASP A 192 -10.02 16.13 7.47
CA ASP A 192 -8.96 15.80 6.50
C ASP A 192 -9.43 14.91 5.34
N TRP A 193 -10.57 14.24 5.51
CA TRP A 193 -11.23 13.44 4.49
C TRP A 193 -12.54 14.07 3.98
N ASN A 194 -12.91 15.25 4.46
CA ASN A 194 -14.15 15.95 4.11
C ASN A 194 -15.42 15.09 4.36
N ILE A 195 -15.44 14.32 5.45
CA ILE A 195 -16.54 13.38 5.76
C ILE A 195 -17.40 13.82 6.95
N ALA A 196 -17.08 14.93 7.62
CA ALA A 196 -17.83 15.39 8.78
C ALA A 196 -19.34 15.58 8.49
N GLY A 197 -19.68 16.20 7.36
CA GLY A 197 -21.08 16.36 6.92
C GLY A 197 -21.73 15.10 6.32
N LYS A 198 -20.95 14.03 6.11
CA LYS A 198 -21.44 12.73 5.61
C LYS A 198 -21.48 11.66 6.70
N LEU A 199 -21.18 12.01 7.95
CA LEU A 199 -21.07 11.06 9.04
C LEU A 199 -22.42 10.39 9.33
N SER A 200 -22.43 9.07 9.42
CA SER A 200 -23.57 8.27 9.87
C SER A 200 -23.50 8.03 11.37
N SER A 201 -22.42 7.38 11.80
CA SER A 201 -22.19 6.96 13.18
C SER A 201 -20.70 6.74 13.42
N ILE A 202 -20.28 6.81 14.67
CA ILE A 202 -18.95 6.50 15.18
C ILE A 202 -19.09 5.31 16.11
N THR A 203 -18.35 4.24 15.82
CA THR A 203 -18.28 3.03 16.64
C THR A 203 -16.98 3.02 17.42
N LEU A 204 -17.09 2.90 18.74
CA LEU A 204 -15.96 2.89 19.66
C LEU A 204 -16.07 1.68 20.60
N ASP A 205 -14.97 1.33 21.28
CA ASP A 205 -15.04 0.37 22.37
C ASP A 205 -15.85 0.92 23.57
N ASN A 206 -16.18 0.04 24.52
CA ASN A 206 -17.09 0.41 25.61
C ASN A 206 -16.39 1.12 26.78
N CYS A 207 -15.29 1.82 26.50
CA CYS A 207 -14.57 2.61 27.49
C CYS A 207 -15.37 3.88 27.85
N THR A 208 -15.43 4.23 29.14
CA THR A 208 -16.18 5.39 29.63
C THR A 208 -15.64 6.72 29.10
N THR A 209 -14.34 6.81 28.82
CA THR A 209 -13.71 8.00 28.23
C THR A 209 -14.30 8.34 26.85
N ASN A 210 -14.82 7.35 26.13
CA ASN A 210 -15.42 7.54 24.82
C ASN A 210 -16.76 8.28 24.88
N ASP A 211 -17.51 8.16 25.97
CA ASP A 211 -18.77 8.90 26.13
C ASP A 211 -18.53 10.41 26.19
N SER A 212 -17.55 10.81 27.00
CA SER A 212 -17.10 12.21 27.05
C SER A 212 -16.53 12.65 25.71
N MET A 213 -15.76 11.79 25.02
CA MET A 213 -15.23 12.12 23.69
C MET A 213 -16.35 12.38 22.68
N ILE A 214 -17.36 11.52 22.61
CA ILE A 214 -18.52 11.68 21.73
C ILE A 214 -19.32 12.94 22.09
N PHE A 215 -19.43 13.27 23.38
CA PHE A 215 -20.07 14.52 23.81
C PHE A 215 -19.35 15.74 23.21
N HIS A 216 -18.01 15.79 23.30
CA HIS A 216 -17.23 16.86 22.68
C HIS A 216 -17.35 16.87 21.15
N MET A 217 -17.35 15.68 20.51
CA MET A 217 -17.54 15.55 19.06
C MET A 217 -18.89 16.14 18.59
N ARG A 218 -19.97 15.87 19.33
CA ARG A 218 -21.31 16.40 19.00
C ARG A 218 -21.33 17.92 18.94
N ASN A 219 -20.59 18.60 19.80
CA ASN A 219 -20.52 20.07 19.81
C ASN A 219 -19.81 20.63 18.57
N ASN A 220 -18.95 19.84 17.94
CA ASN A 220 -18.20 20.24 16.74
C ASN A 220 -18.92 19.86 15.43
N LEU A 221 -19.99 19.06 15.51
CA LEU A 221 -20.75 18.58 14.37
C LEU A 221 -22.06 19.36 14.22
N VAL A 222 -22.50 19.55 12.97
CA VAL A 222 -23.77 20.19 12.67
C VAL A 222 -24.89 19.16 12.82
N SER A 223 -25.81 19.37 13.77
CA SER A 223 -26.86 18.39 14.09
C SER A 223 -27.73 18.02 12.88
N SER A 224 -28.05 18.98 12.00
CA SER A 224 -28.86 18.75 10.79
C SER A 224 -28.20 17.80 9.79
N ASP A 225 -26.87 17.70 9.83
CA ASP A 225 -26.11 16.84 8.92
C ASP A 225 -26.09 15.40 9.45
N LEU A 226 -26.43 15.15 10.71
CA LEU A 226 -26.38 13.84 11.34
C LEU A 226 -27.69 13.07 11.20
N LEU A 227 -27.61 11.73 11.24
CA LEU A 227 -28.80 10.89 11.26
C LEU A 227 -29.59 11.09 12.56
N LEU A 228 -30.89 11.35 12.43
CA LEU A 228 -31.82 11.56 13.54
C LEU A 228 -31.30 12.60 14.54
N ASP A 229 -30.77 13.73 14.04
CA ASP A 229 -30.18 14.81 14.83
C ASP A 229 -29.06 14.34 15.77
N GLY A 230 -28.30 13.33 15.35
CA GLY A 230 -27.17 12.77 16.10
C GLY A 230 -27.56 11.76 17.18
N LYS A 231 -28.82 11.31 17.25
CA LYS A 231 -29.25 10.24 18.18
C LYS A 231 -28.50 8.93 17.94
N LEU A 232 -28.11 8.64 16.70
CA LEU A 232 -27.39 7.42 16.30
C LEU A 232 -25.89 7.62 16.12
N ILE A 233 -25.33 8.75 16.56
CA ILE A 233 -23.91 9.05 16.32
C ILE A 233 -22.97 8.08 17.04
N HIS A 234 -23.38 7.49 18.17
CA HIS A 234 -22.50 6.64 18.97
C HIS A 234 -23.01 5.21 18.96
N MET A 235 -22.18 4.31 18.42
CA MET A 235 -22.38 2.87 18.46
C MET A 235 -21.32 2.25 19.36
N ARG A 236 -21.71 1.26 20.16
CA ARG A 236 -20.77 0.48 20.96
C ARG A 236 -20.27 -0.72 20.18
N CYS A 237 -19.00 -1.07 20.36
CA CYS A 237 -18.42 -2.25 19.76
C CYS A 237 -19.04 -3.54 20.34
N SER A 238 -19.78 -4.29 19.52
CA SER A 238 -20.40 -5.56 19.94
C SER A 238 -19.38 -6.60 20.39
N ALA A 239 -18.21 -6.66 19.75
CA ALA A 239 -17.15 -7.59 20.14
C ALA A 239 -16.62 -7.28 21.55
N HIS A 240 -16.52 -6.00 21.90
CA HIS A 240 -16.14 -5.58 23.24
C HIS A 240 -17.24 -5.96 24.26
N ILE A 241 -18.51 -5.75 23.93
CA ILE A 241 -19.64 -6.17 24.77
C ILE A 241 -19.61 -7.68 25.01
N LEU A 242 -19.40 -8.48 23.97
CA LEU A 242 -19.26 -9.94 24.11
C LEU A 242 -18.08 -10.32 25.01
N ASN A 243 -16.93 -9.67 24.86
CA ASN A 243 -15.79 -9.89 25.74
C ASN A 243 -16.10 -9.51 27.20
N LEU A 244 -16.90 -8.47 27.47
CA LEU A 244 -17.35 -8.14 28.82
C LEU A 244 -18.26 -9.24 29.39
N ILE A 245 -19.22 -9.75 28.60
CA ILE A 245 -20.09 -10.86 29.02
C ILE A 245 -19.26 -12.11 29.35
N VAL A 246 -18.29 -12.45 28.51
CA VAL A 246 -17.40 -13.59 28.75
C VAL A 246 -16.57 -13.38 30.02
N ARG A 247 -16.01 -12.18 30.24
CA ARG A 247 -15.24 -11.88 31.45
C ARG A 247 -16.08 -12.00 32.72
N ASP A 248 -17.29 -11.46 32.71
CA ASP A 248 -18.23 -11.58 33.83
C ASP A 248 -18.55 -13.05 34.14
N GLY A 249 -18.78 -13.86 33.10
CA GLY A 249 -18.96 -15.31 33.25
C GLY A 249 -17.71 -16.04 33.77
N LEU A 250 -16.51 -15.64 33.36
CA LEU A 250 -15.25 -16.20 33.86
C LEU A 250 -14.98 -15.79 35.31
N ASP A 251 -15.35 -14.58 35.71
CA ASP A 251 -15.20 -14.10 37.08
C ASP A 251 -16.06 -14.90 38.06
N ALA A 252 -17.23 -15.39 37.64
CA ALA A 252 -18.07 -16.28 38.43
C ALA A 252 -17.40 -17.64 38.74
N ILE A 253 -16.43 -18.07 37.94
CA ILE A 253 -15.66 -19.31 38.13
C ILE A 253 -14.17 -19.05 38.40
N LYS A 254 -13.82 -17.83 38.85
CA LYS A 254 -12.43 -17.38 39.01
C LYS A 254 -11.58 -18.31 39.87
N ASP A 255 -12.17 -18.92 40.91
CA ASP A 255 -11.44 -19.78 41.85
C ASP A 255 -10.97 -21.08 41.16
N ALA A 256 -11.82 -21.67 40.32
CA ALA A 256 -11.45 -22.82 39.51
C ALA A 256 -10.38 -22.47 38.47
N ILE A 257 -10.50 -21.30 37.81
CA ILE A 257 -9.49 -20.80 36.87
C ILE A 257 -8.14 -20.58 37.58
N HIS A 258 -8.17 -20.04 38.81
CA HIS A 258 -6.97 -19.82 39.61
C HIS A 258 -6.26 -21.14 39.93
N LEU A 259 -6.99 -22.15 40.40
CA LEU A 259 -6.44 -23.48 40.68
C LEU A 259 -5.83 -24.13 39.42
N ILE A 260 -6.49 -24.01 38.26
CA ILE A 260 -5.95 -24.50 36.99
C ILE A 260 -4.66 -23.75 36.64
N ARG A 261 -4.65 -22.41 36.73
CA ARG A 261 -3.45 -21.62 36.40
C ARG A 261 -2.26 -21.99 37.29
N GLU A 262 -2.47 -22.11 38.60
CA GLU A 262 -1.44 -22.57 39.55
C GLU A 262 -0.89 -23.95 39.17
N SER A 263 -1.73 -24.86 38.66
CA SER A 263 -1.26 -26.19 38.21
C SER A 263 -0.44 -26.18 36.90
N VAL A 264 -0.56 -25.11 36.09
CA VAL A 264 0.15 -24.97 34.80
C VAL A 264 1.43 -24.13 34.94
N VAL A 265 1.56 -23.32 35.99
CA VAL A 265 2.81 -22.60 36.30
C VAL A 265 3.82 -23.61 36.85
N TYR A 266 4.54 -24.26 35.95
CA TYR A 266 5.78 -25.01 36.17
C TYR A 266 6.95 -24.29 35.49
#